data_AF-A0A3D3GJW4-F1
#
_entry.id   AF-A0A3D3GJW4-F1
#
_cell.length_a   1.000
_cell.length_b   1.000
_cell.length_c   1.000
_cell.angle_alpha   90.00
_cell.angle_beta   90.00
_cell.angle_gamma   90.00
#
_symmetry.space_group_name_H-M   'P 1'
#
loop_
_entity.id
_entity.type
_entity.pdbx_description
1 polymer ?
#
loop_
_entity_poly.entity_id
_entity_poly.type
_entity_poly.pdbx_seq_one_letter_code
_entity_poly.pdbx_strand_id
1 'polypeptide(L)'
;MKKIVWQLLILSMLSACETRSSFDEWFLVVEEQKAVVDKQMNNTPYKKEQQEDLKSYFTTISNFAASLSSDESVRKAVNKRLLKEDMGSVCKRGLVAKADWQQIVKNCTKNQFFLCAEEVRKYEANIAAIRAQLQPSLQELVVSVPDCKIVFFQ
;
A
#
# COMPACT_ATOMS: atom_id res chain seq x y z
N MET A 1 52.44 16.22 8.41
CA MET A 1 51.72 15.12 7.74
C MET A 1 50.60 14.46 8.56
N LYS A 2 50.27 14.91 9.79
CA LYS A 2 49.16 14.34 10.59
C LYS A 2 47.77 14.95 10.34
N LYS A 3 47.69 16.16 9.75
CA LYS A 3 46.42 16.88 9.56
C LYS A 3 45.64 16.49 8.31
N ILE A 4 46.30 15.94 7.29
CA ILE A 4 45.67 15.56 6.01
C ILE A 4 44.90 14.23 6.14
N VAL A 5 45.40 13.31 6.97
CA VAL A 5 44.75 12.01 7.20
C VAL A 5 43.40 12.16 7.92
N TRP A 6 43.25 13.18 8.77
CA TRP A 6 42.02 13.38 9.54
C TRP A 6 40.87 13.96 8.69
N GLN A 7 41.18 14.74 7.65
CA GLN A 7 40.17 15.30 6.75
C GLN A 7 39.62 14.27 5.75
N LEU A 8 40.39 13.23 5.41
CA LEU A 8 39.93 12.14 4.54
C LEU A 8 39.00 11.14 5.26
N LEU A 9 39.02 11.10 6.59
CA LEU A 9 38.24 10.15 7.39
C LEU A 9 36.82 10.64 7.72
N ILE A 10 36.55 11.94 7.56
CA ILE A 10 35.22 12.53 7.77
C ILE A 10 34.37 12.51 6.48
N LEU A 11 35.01 12.42 5.31
CA LEU A 11 34.31 12.41 4.01
C LEU A 11 33.75 11.02 3.63
N SER A 12 34.15 9.95 4.32
CA SER A 12 33.67 8.59 4.08
C SER A 12 32.43 8.19 4.90
N MET A 13 31.93 9.06 5.79
CA MET A 13 30.73 8.77 6.58
C MET A 13 29.41 9.30 5.97
N LEU A 14 29.45 9.96 4.81
CA LEU A 14 28.25 10.52 4.15
C LEU A 14 27.61 9.60 3.10
N SER A 15 28.15 8.40 2.85
CA SER A 15 27.57 7.43 1.90
C SER A 15 26.64 6.40 2.55
N ALA A 16 26.34 6.53 3.85
CA ALA A 16 25.25 5.78 4.49
C ALA A 16 23.89 6.49 4.24
N CYS A 17 23.60 6.83 2.99
CA CYS A 17 22.22 7.05 2.58
C CYS A 17 21.66 5.65 2.33
N GLU A 18 21.10 5.02 3.36
CA GLU A 18 20.24 3.84 3.17
C GLU A 18 19.19 4.25 2.15
N THR A 19 19.34 3.75 0.93
CA THR A 19 18.38 3.99 -0.15
C THR A 19 17.08 3.39 0.37
N ARG A 20 16.12 4.25 0.72
CA ARG A 20 14.81 3.84 1.20
C ARG A 20 14.29 2.80 0.21
N SER A 21 13.82 1.65 0.69
CA SER A 21 13.39 0.62 -0.24
C SER A 21 12.19 1.16 -1.04
N SER A 22 12.07 0.77 -2.31
CA SER A 22 10.94 1.19 -3.16
C SER A 22 9.57 0.88 -2.54
N PHE A 23 9.52 -0.12 -1.64
CA PHE A 23 8.34 -0.41 -0.84
C PHE A 23 8.04 0.65 0.22
N ASP A 24 9.04 1.15 0.96
CA ASP A 24 8.80 2.12 2.03
C ASP A 24 8.27 3.44 1.47
N GLU A 25 8.81 3.90 0.33
CA GLU A 25 8.31 5.09 -0.36
C GLU A 25 6.87 4.89 -0.86
N TRP A 26 6.60 3.76 -1.50
CA TRP A 26 5.25 3.41 -1.93
C TRP A 26 4.27 3.34 -0.76
N PHE A 27 4.66 2.72 0.35
CA PHE A 27 3.79 2.50 1.49
C PHE A 27 3.42 3.82 2.20
N LEU A 28 4.35 4.78 2.25
CA LEU A 28 4.06 6.13 2.76
C LEU A 28 3.00 6.84 1.91
N VAL A 29 3.10 6.75 0.58
CA VAL A 29 2.10 7.33 -0.33
C VAL A 29 0.73 6.68 -0.12
N VAL A 30 0.69 5.35 0.02
CA VAL A 30 -0.55 4.60 0.26
C VAL A 30 -1.19 4.98 1.59
N GLU A 31 -0.40 5.10 2.65
CA GLU A 31 -0.90 5.50 3.97
C GLU A 31 -1.51 6.91 3.94
N GLU A 32 -0.83 7.87 3.31
CA GLU A 32 -1.34 9.23 3.15
C GLU A 32 -2.66 9.24 2.37
N GLN A 33 -2.70 8.54 1.23
CA GLN A 33 -3.89 8.44 0.40
C GLN A 33 -5.04 7.73 1.12
N LYS A 34 -4.76 6.68 1.90
CA LYS A 34 -5.78 5.99 2.71
C LYS A 34 -6.40 6.95 3.72
N ALA A 35 -5.60 7.76 4.41
CA ALA A 35 -6.12 8.72 5.37
C ALA A 35 -7.05 9.76 4.72
N VAL A 36 -6.84 10.10 3.45
CA VAL A 36 -7.77 10.92 2.66
C VAL A 36 -9.05 10.12 2.34
N VAL A 37 -8.94 8.89 1.84
CA VAL A 37 -10.10 8.03 1.55
C VAL A 37 -10.98 7.82 2.79
N ASP A 38 -10.39 7.55 3.95
CA ASP A 38 -11.12 7.37 5.22
C ASP A 38 -11.95 8.61 5.57
N LYS A 39 -11.47 9.82 5.25
CA LYS A 39 -12.22 11.08 5.46
C LYS A 39 -13.34 11.24 4.43
N GLN A 40 -13.12 10.83 3.19
CA GLN A 40 -14.07 11.04 2.10
C GLN A 40 -15.18 9.98 2.04
N MET A 41 -14.98 8.78 2.58
CA MET A 41 -15.89 7.65 2.37
C MET A 41 -17.35 7.93 2.80
N ASN A 42 -17.55 8.83 3.77
CA ASN A 42 -18.86 9.24 4.29
C ASN A 42 -19.42 10.51 3.62
N ASN A 43 -18.61 11.23 2.83
CA ASN A 43 -18.98 12.49 2.19
C ASN A 43 -19.73 12.25 0.87
N THR A 44 -20.93 11.72 0.97
CA THR A 44 -21.76 11.33 -0.18
C THR A 44 -22.85 12.38 -0.50
N PRO A 45 -23.24 12.55 -1.77
CA PRO A 45 -22.68 11.92 -2.96
C PRO A 45 -21.26 12.41 -3.28
N TYR A 46 -20.39 11.53 -3.80
CA TYR A 46 -19.01 11.88 -4.13
C TYR A 46 -18.96 12.90 -5.28
N LYS A 47 -18.45 14.10 -4.98
CA LYS A 47 -18.16 15.12 -5.99
C LYS A 47 -16.80 14.82 -6.64
N LYS A 48 -16.41 15.68 -7.58
CA LYS A 48 -15.19 15.52 -8.37
C LYS A 48 -13.94 15.28 -7.50
N GLU A 49 -13.73 16.09 -6.47
CA GLU A 49 -12.59 15.98 -5.56
C GLU A 49 -12.57 14.62 -4.83
N GLN A 50 -13.71 14.19 -4.27
CA GLN A 50 -13.79 12.86 -3.64
C GLN A 50 -13.49 11.73 -4.64
N GLN A 51 -13.96 11.86 -5.89
CA GLN A 51 -13.69 10.85 -6.91
C GLN A 51 -12.21 10.80 -7.31
N GLU A 52 -11.54 11.96 -7.36
CA GLU A 52 -10.10 12.06 -7.61
C GLU A 52 -9.29 11.47 -6.46
N ASP A 53 -9.66 11.74 -5.20
CA ASP A 53 -9.05 11.16 -4.01
C ASP A 53 -9.16 9.63 -3.99
N LEU A 54 -10.37 9.10 -4.23
CA LEU A 54 -10.60 7.66 -4.33
C LEU A 54 -9.76 7.06 -5.46
N LYS A 55 -9.84 7.64 -6.66
CA LYS A 55 -9.09 7.17 -7.83
C LYS A 55 -7.59 7.10 -7.54
N SER A 56 -7.04 8.13 -6.89
CA SER A 56 -5.61 8.20 -6.55
C SER A 56 -5.18 7.00 -5.72
N TYR A 57 -5.88 6.74 -4.60
CA TYR A 57 -5.62 5.59 -3.74
C TYR A 57 -5.72 4.25 -4.48
N PHE A 58 -6.85 4.00 -5.15
CA PHE A 58 -7.09 2.70 -5.79
C PHE A 58 -6.16 2.47 -6.99
N THR A 59 -5.75 3.52 -7.70
CA THR A 59 -4.72 3.45 -8.75
C THR A 59 -3.38 3.06 -8.16
N THR A 60 -2.96 3.64 -7.04
CA THR A 60 -1.69 3.29 -6.38
C THR A 60 -1.65 1.82 -5.98
N ILE A 61 -2.74 1.29 -5.44
CA ILE A 61 -2.86 -0.14 -5.12
C ILE A 61 -2.82 -1.00 -6.39
N SER A 62 -3.53 -0.59 -7.45
CA SER A 62 -3.55 -1.31 -8.72
C SER A 62 -2.16 -1.38 -9.37
N ASN A 63 -1.43 -0.26 -9.37
CA ASN A 63 -0.08 -0.19 -9.91
C ASN A 63 0.88 -1.08 -9.12
N PHE A 64 0.74 -1.12 -7.80
CA PHE A 64 1.55 -2.00 -6.95
C PHE A 64 1.28 -3.47 -7.21
N ALA A 65 0.01 -3.86 -7.34
CA ALA A 65 -0.38 -5.22 -7.71
C ALA A 65 0.23 -5.64 -9.06
N ALA A 66 0.23 -4.73 -10.04
CA ALA A 66 0.87 -4.95 -11.33
C ALA A 66 2.39 -5.10 -11.20
N SER A 67 3.07 -4.19 -10.49
CA SER A 67 4.53 -4.25 -10.29
C SER A 67 4.99 -5.51 -9.57
N LEU A 68 4.25 -5.96 -8.53
CA LEU A 68 4.55 -7.21 -7.83
C LEU A 68 4.43 -8.45 -8.73
N SER A 69 3.52 -8.40 -9.69
CA SER A 69 3.27 -9.50 -10.61
C SER A 69 4.30 -9.54 -11.75
N SER A 70 4.74 -8.38 -12.24
CA SER A 70 5.64 -8.28 -13.38
C SER A 70 7.14 -8.28 -13.03
N ASP A 71 7.51 -7.86 -11.83
CA ASP A 71 8.92 -7.68 -11.43
C ASP A 71 9.29 -8.57 -10.23
N GLU A 72 10.13 -9.58 -10.48
CA GLU A 72 10.64 -10.50 -9.46
C GLU A 72 11.51 -9.80 -8.40
N SER A 73 12.28 -8.79 -8.78
CA SER A 73 13.13 -8.03 -7.87
C SER A 73 12.27 -7.25 -6.87
N VAL A 74 11.23 -6.59 -7.36
CA VAL A 74 10.23 -5.91 -6.52
C VAL A 74 9.56 -6.91 -5.59
N ARG A 75 9.08 -8.05 -6.12
CA ARG A 75 8.46 -9.10 -5.31
C ARG A 75 9.37 -9.63 -4.20
N LYS A 76 10.65 -9.89 -4.49
CA LYS A 76 11.63 -10.33 -3.48
C LYS A 76 11.87 -9.26 -2.42
N ALA A 77 12.04 -8.00 -2.82
CA ALA A 77 12.26 -6.89 -1.92
C ALA A 77 11.07 -6.69 -0.96
N VAL A 78 9.84 -6.67 -1.50
CA VAL A 78 8.61 -6.54 -0.72
C VAL A 78 8.47 -7.69 0.28
N ASN A 79 8.63 -8.93 -0.15
CA ASN A 79 8.55 -10.07 0.76
C ASN A 79 9.59 -10.01 1.88
N LYS A 80 10.85 -9.69 1.56
CA LYS A 80 11.91 -9.52 2.56
C LYS A 80 11.59 -8.41 3.56
N ARG A 81 10.94 -7.34 3.10
CA ARG A 81 10.55 -6.21 3.94
C ARG A 81 9.39 -6.57 4.85
N LEU A 82 8.33 -7.15 4.31
CA LEU A 82 7.10 -7.51 5.05
C LEU A 82 7.33 -8.60 6.10
N LEU A 83 8.29 -9.51 5.89
CA LEU A 83 8.69 -10.49 6.92
C LEU A 83 9.24 -9.88 8.21
N LYS A 84 9.62 -8.60 8.18
CA LYS A 84 10.16 -7.86 9.34
C LYS A 84 9.12 -6.94 9.99
N GLU A 85 7.89 -6.92 9.46
CA GLU A 85 6.86 -5.97 9.86
C GLU A 85 5.69 -6.70 10.53
N ASP A 86 4.99 -5.99 11.42
CA ASP A 86 3.68 -6.43 11.89
C ASP A 86 2.66 -6.23 10.76
N MET A 87 2.27 -7.33 10.12
CA MET A 87 1.29 -7.32 9.04
C MET A 87 -0.06 -6.75 9.47
N GLY A 88 -0.45 -6.87 10.75
CA GLY A 88 -1.66 -6.25 11.28
C GLY A 88 -1.60 -4.72 11.17
N SER A 89 -0.50 -4.13 11.63
CA SER A 89 -0.22 -2.70 11.51
C SER A 89 -0.12 -2.24 10.06
N VAL A 90 0.64 -2.96 9.22
CA VAL A 90 0.80 -2.64 7.79
C VAL A 90 -0.55 -2.59 7.08
N CYS A 91 -1.40 -3.59 7.28
CA CYS A 91 -2.71 -3.63 6.65
C CYS A 91 -3.62 -2.52 7.17
N LYS A 92 -3.68 -2.29 8.49
CA LYS A 92 -4.51 -1.24 9.08
C LYS A 92 -4.16 0.15 8.55
N ARG A 93 -2.86 0.40 8.33
CA ARG A 93 -2.35 1.68 7.85
C ARG A 93 -2.44 1.85 6.33
N GLY A 94 -2.30 0.77 5.57
CA GLY A 94 -2.24 0.84 4.10
C GLY A 94 -3.53 0.43 3.36
N LEU A 95 -4.37 -0.41 3.94
CA LEU A 95 -5.51 -1.03 3.26
C LEU A 95 -6.86 -0.54 3.83
N VAL A 96 -7.76 -0.09 2.95
CA VAL A 96 -9.15 0.26 3.27
C VAL A 96 -9.92 -1.00 3.65
N ALA A 97 -10.66 -1.02 4.77
CA ALA A 97 -11.41 -2.17 5.31
C ALA A 97 -12.50 -2.71 4.34
N LYS A 98 -13.04 -3.93 4.56
CA LYS A 98 -13.96 -4.59 3.59
C LYS A 98 -15.27 -3.86 3.56
N ALA A 99 -15.78 -3.62 4.76
CA ALA A 99 -16.99 -2.87 4.99
C ALA A 99 -16.86 -1.46 4.37
N ASP A 100 -15.73 -0.79 4.56
CA ASP A 100 -15.47 0.55 4.02
C ASP A 100 -15.42 0.55 2.49
N TRP A 101 -14.71 -0.41 1.88
CA TRP A 101 -14.69 -0.57 0.43
C TRP A 101 -16.08 -0.88 -0.14
N GLN A 102 -16.83 -1.79 0.48
CA GLN A 102 -18.20 -2.11 0.07
C GLN A 102 -19.13 -0.90 0.18
N GLN A 103 -18.95 -0.06 1.20
CA GLN A 103 -19.65 1.20 1.34
C GLN A 103 -19.29 2.18 0.21
N ILE A 104 -18.00 2.33 -0.11
CA ILE A 104 -17.54 3.17 -1.24
C ILE A 104 -18.17 2.68 -2.54
N VAL A 105 -18.12 1.37 -2.83
CA VAL A 105 -18.71 0.77 -4.05
C VAL A 105 -20.21 1.01 -4.11
N LYS A 106 -20.92 0.87 -3.00
CA LYS A 106 -22.36 1.16 -2.91
C LYS A 106 -22.63 2.63 -3.25
N ASN A 107 -21.86 3.56 -2.70
CA ASN A 107 -22.01 5.00 -2.94
C ASN A 107 -21.60 5.43 -4.36
N CYS A 108 -20.69 4.67 -4.98
CA CYS A 108 -20.32 4.81 -6.38
C CYS A 108 -21.38 4.25 -7.35
N THR A 109 -22.38 3.51 -6.86
CA THR A 109 -23.39 2.86 -7.71
C THR A 109 -24.74 3.58 -7.59
N LYS A 110 -25.25 4.10 -8.71
CA LYS A 110 -26.56 4.75 -8.80
C LYS A 110 -27.33 4.18 -9.99
N ASN A 111 -28.55 3.67 -9.75
CA ASN A 111 -29.41 3.10 -10.79
C ASN A 111 -28.70 2.06 -11.68
N GLN A 112 -27.92 1.15 -11.07
CA GLN A 112 -27.09 0.14 -11.75
C GLN A 112 -25.88 0.69 -12.52
N PHE A 113 -25.72 2.00 -12.65
CA PHE A 113 -24.51 2.62 -13.18
C PHE A 113 -23.50 2.85 -12.08
N PHE A 114 -22.24 2.53 -12.35
CA PHE A 114 -21.14 2.83 -11.46
C PHE A 114 -20.39 4.06 -11.97
N LEU A 115 -20.23 5.04 -11.08
CA LEU A 115 -19.85 6.40 -11.43
C LEU A 115 -18.40 6.75 -11.06
N CYS A 116 -17.74 5.92 -10.25
CA CYS A 116 -16.35 6.15 -9.85
C CYS A 116 -15.36 5.51 -10.84
N ALA A 117 -14.07 5.72 -10.59
CA ALA A 117 -13.00 5.11 -11.37
C ALA A 117 -13.01 3.56 -11.27
N GLU A 118 -12.61 2.90 -12.34
CA GLU A 118 -12.71 1.43 -12.48
C GLU A 118 -11.81 0.69 -11.46
N GLU A 119 -10.70 1.31 -11.06
CA GLU A 119 -9.77 0.80 -10.05
C GLU A 119 -10.45 0.58 -8.70
N VAL A 120 -11.49 1.37 -8.38
CA VAL A 120 -12.31 1.20 -7.17
C VAL A 120 -13.00 -0.16 -7.17
N ARG A 121 -13.55 -0.61 -8.31
CA ARG A 121 -14.19 -1.94 -8.41
C ARG A 121 -13.19 -3.08 -8.39
N LYS A 122 -12.00 -2.84 -8.96
CA LYS A 122 -10.94 -3.85 -9.06
C LYS A 122 -10.18 -4.07 -7.75
N TYR A 123 -10.46 -3.30 -6.70
CA TYR A 123 -9.72 -3.37 -5.44
C TYR A 123 -9.61 -4.79 -4.88
N GLU A 124 -10.71 -5.55 -4.82
CA GLU A 124 -10.68 -6.92 -4.30
C GLU A 124 -9.76 -7.83 -5.14
N ALA A 125 -9.85 -7.74 -6.46
CA ALA A 125 -8.98 -8.46 -7.37
C ALA A 125 -7.51 -8.03 -7.23
N ASN A 126 -7.24 -6.74 -7.03
CA ASN A 126 -5.90 -6.21 -6.82
C ASN A 126 -5.28 -6.71 -5.51
N ILE A 127 -6.03 -6.75 -4.40
CA ILE A 127 -5.55 -7.30 -3.14
C ILE A 127 -5.31 -8.81 -3.25
N ALA A 128 -6.18 -9.55 -3.95
CA ALA A 128 -5.95 -10.97 -4.23
C ALA A 128 -4.68 -11.18 -5.07
N ALA A 129 -4.43 -10.33 -6.07
CA ALA A 129 -3.22 -10.37 -6.87
C ALA A 129 -1.96 -10.07 -6.04
N ILE A 130 -1.99 -9.05 -5.16
CA ILE A 130 -0.90 -8.75 -4.22
C ILE A 130 -0.62 -9.97 -3.35
N ARG A 131 -1.65 -10.54 -2.72
CA ARG A 131 -1.54 -11.73 -1.87
C ARG A 131 -0.87 -12.89 -2.60
N ALA A 132 -1.28 -13.18 -3.83
CA ALA A 132 -0.71 -14.29 -4.60
C ALA A 132 0.80 -14.17 -4.85
N GLN A 133 1.37 -12.95 -4.78
CA GLN A 133 2.79 -12.69 -4.95
C GLN A 133 3.59 -12.70 -3.62
N LEU A 134 2.92 -12.84 -2.47
CA LEU A 134 3.57 -12.92 -1.18
C LEU A 134 4.05 -14.34 -0.87
N GLN A 135 5.03 -14.48 0.02
CA GLN A 135 5.45 -15.77 0.56
C GLN A 135 4.31 -16.43 1.33
N PRO A 136 4.22 -17.78 1.36
CA PRO A 136 3.10 -18.50 1.97
C PRO A 136 2.75 -18.04 3.39
N SER A 137 3.75 -17.83 4.25
CA SER A 137 3.56 -17.35 5.63
C SER A 137 2.88 -15.98 5.70
N LEU A 138 3.11 -15.09 4.72
CA LEU A 138 2.46 -13.78 4.63
C LEU A 138 1.07 -13.89 3.99
N GLN A 139 0.85 -14.85 3.08
CA GLN A 139 -0.47 -15.08 2.46
C GLN A 139 -1.54 -15.50 3.46
N GLU A 140 -1.15 -16.20 4.52
CA GLU A 140 -2.04 -16.62 5.61
C GLU A 140 -2.46 -15.45 6.52
N LEU A 141 -1.72 -14.34 6.49
CA LEU A 141 -2.01 -13.14 7.27
C LEU A 141 -2.99 -12.21 6.53
N VAL A 142 -3.01 -12.29 5.19
CA VAL A 142 -3.93 -11.55 4.31
C VAL A 142 -5.10 -12.48 3.91
N VAL A 143 -5.95 -12.84 4.86
CA VAL A 143 -6.94 -13.93 4.66
C VAL A 143 -8.10 -13.55 3.74
N SER A 144 -8.56 -12.31 3.84
CA SER A 144 -9.64 -11.77 3.01
C SER A 144 -9.43 -10.29 2.81
N VAL A 145 -9.78 -9.78 1.63
CA VAL A 145 -9.83 -8.34 1.41
C VAL A 145 -10.80 -7.75 2.41
N PRO A 146 -10.35 -6.86 3.27
CA PRO A 146 -9.00 -6.50 3.74
C PRO A 146 -9.03 -6.54 5.28
N ASP A 147 -9.49 -7.68 5.77
CA ASP A 147 -9.32 -8.07 7.16
C ASP A 147 -8.03 -8.87 7.19
N CYS A 148 -6.91 -8.19 7.45
CA CYS A 148 -5.70 -8.90 7.82
C CYS A 148 -5.90 -9.49 9.21
N LYS A 149 -5.60 -10.77 9.37
CA LYS A 149 -5.58 -11.37 10.70
C LYS A 149 -4.42 -10.74 11.45
N ILE A 150 -4.70 -10.06 12.55
CA ILE A 150 -3.66 -9.66 13.50
C ILE A 150 -3.15 -10.96 14.12
N VAL A 151 -1.99 -11.43 13.68
CA VAL A 151 -1.31 -12.56 14.31
C VAL A 151 -0.13 -11.98 15.08
N PHE A 152 -0.26 -11.92 16.39
CA PHE A 152 0.86 -11.64 17.27
C PHE A 152 1.80 -12.85 17.20
N PHE A 153 2.95 -12.70 16.55
CA PHE A 153 4.05 -13.65 16.76
C PHE A 153 4.60 -13.37 18.16
N GLN A 154 4.27 -14.25 19.11
CA GLN A 154 4.89 -14.32 20.43
C GLN A 154 6.26 -14.99 20.34
#